data_AF-A0A1Z9S7G9-F1
#
_entry.id   AF-A0A1Z9S7G9-F1
#
_cell.length_a   1.000
_cell.length_b   1.000
_cell.length_c   1.000
_cell.angle_alpha   90.00
_cell.angle_beta   90.00
_cell.angle_gamma   90.00
#
_symmetry.space_group_name_H-M   'P 1'
#
loop_
_entity.id
_entity.type
_entity.pdbx_description
1 polymer ?
#
loop_
_entity_poly.entity_id
_entity_poly.type
_entity_poly.pdbx_seq_one_letter_code
_entity_poly.pdbx_strand_id
1 'polypeptide(L)' 'MNEEEALSILGLEKGASMEEIKKSYFDLMKKFHPDKDGNNYLANLISEAKNKLLNQ' A
#
# COMPACT_ATOMS: atom_id res chain seq x y z
N MET A 1 -4.18 1.70 11.05
CA MET A 1 -3.89 3.02 10.44
C MET A 1 -5.17 3.75 10.02
N ASN A 2 -5.10 5.05 9.78
CA ASN A 2 -6.19 5.89 9.24
C ASN A 2 -6.11 6.04 7.71
N GLU A 3 -7.16 6.58 7.06
CA GLU A 3 -7.22 6.72 5.60
C GLU A 3 -6.08 7.58 5.04
N GLU A 4 -5.74 8.69 5.70
CA GLU A 4 -4.64 9.58 5.31
C GLU A 4 -3.26 8.90 5.44
N GLU A 5 -3.07 8.08 6.47
CA GLU A 5 -1.85 7.29 6.63
C GLU A 5 -1.75 6.22 5.55
N ALA A 6 -2.86 5.54 5.24
CA ALA A 6 -2.89 4.52 4.20
C ALA A 6 -2.57 5.10 2.81
N LEU A 7 -3.10 6.29 2.51
CA LEU A 7 -2.76 7.04 1.31
C LEU A 7 -1.28 7.40 1.28
N SER A 8 -0.73 7.91 2.39
CA SER A 8 0.69 8.26 2.50
C SER A 8 1.62 7.05 2.33
N ILE A 9 1.27 5.90 2.92
CA ILE A 9 2.01 4.63 2.76
C ILE A 9 2.03 4.18 1.30
N LEU A 10 0.91 4.34 0.60
CA LEU A 10 0.81 4.03 -0.83
C LEU A 10 1.36 5.13 -1.74
N GLY A 11 1.79 6.28 -1.19
CA GLY A 11 2.25 7.43 -1.96
C GLY A 11 1.15 8.07 -2.81
N LEU A 12 -0.11 8.02 -2.34
CA LEU A 12 -1.30 8.52 -3.02
C LEU A 12 -1.84 9.76 -2.31
N GLU A 13 -2.54 10.59 -3.07
CA GLU A 13 -3.26 11.76 -2.54
C GLU A 13 -4.72 11.43 -2.22
N LYS A 14 -5.34 12.28 -1.39
CA LYS A 14 -6.75 12.16 -1.05
C LYS A 14 -7.62 12.28 -2.30
N GLY A 15 -8.49 11.29 -2.52
CA GLY A 15 -9.31 11.19 -3.72
C GLY A 15 -8.76 10.24 -4.79
N ALA A 16 -7.66 9.54 -4.52
CA ALA A 16 -7.15 8.49 -5.39
C ALA A 16 -8.22 7.42 -5.68
N SER A 17 -8.30 7.03 -6.95
CA SER A 17 -9.25 6.01 -7.41
C SER A 17 -8.81 4.61 -6.97
N MET A 18 -9.77 3.67 -6.92
CA MET A 18 -9.47 2.26 -6.61
C MET A 18 -8.40 1.64 -7.53
N GLU A 19 -8.35 2.05 -8.80
CA GLU A 19 -7.31 1.63 -9.75
C GLU A 19 -5.93 2.15 -9.37
N GLU A 20 -5.83 3.40 -8.92
CA GLU A 20 -4.57 4.01 -8.46
C GLU A 20 -4.06 3.32 -7.20
N ILE A 21 -4.96 3.00 -6.27
CA ILE A 21 -4.66 2.23 -5.06
C ILE A 21 -4.05 0.87 -5.41
N LYS A 22 -4.69 0.12 -6.32
CA LYS A 22 -4.18 -1.19 -6.75
C LYS A 22 -2.86 -1.07 -7.50
N LYS A 23 -2.71 -0.07 -8.36
CA LYS A 23 -1.47 0.17 -9.12
C LYS A 23 -0.31 0.49 -8.18
N SER A 24 -0.51 1.39 -7.23
CA SER A 24 0.53 1.77 -6.26
C SER A 24 0.90 0.60 -5.35
N TYR A 25 -0.09 -0.17 -4.89
CA TYR A 25 0.15 -1.42 -4.14
C TYR A 25 1.06 -2.39 -4.90
N PHE A 26 0.80 -2.62 -6.19
CA PHE A 26 1.59 -3.55 -7.00
C PHE A 26 3.02 -3.04 -7.24
N ASP A 27 3.19 -1.73 -7.48
CA ASP A 27 4.50 -1.11 -7.66
C ASP A 27 5.35 -1.20 -6.38
N LEU A 28 4.75 -0.86 -5.24
CA LEU A 28 5.38 -0.96 -3.93
C LEU A 28 5.72 -2.40 -3.57
N MET A 29 4.81 -3.37 -3.80
CA MET A 29 5.12 -4.78 -3.57
C MET A 29 6.23 -5.31 -4.48
N LYS A 30 6.35 -4.83 -5.71
CA LYS A 30 7.45 -5.21 -6.62
C LYS A 30 8.81 -4.71 -6.12
N LYS A 31 8.80 -3.55 -5.44
CA LYS A 31 9.99 -2.89 -4.87
C LYS A 31 10.37 -3.46 -3.50
N PHE A 32 9.39 -3.68 -2.63
CA PHE A 32 9.54 -4.10 -1.24
C PHE A 32 9.14 -5.56 -1.00
N HIS A 33 9.17 -6.38 -2.05
CA HIS A 33 8.79 -7.78 -1.95
C HIS A 33 9.61 -8.47 -0.84
N PRO A 34 8.98 -9.20 0.09
CA PRO A 34 9.68 -9.83 1.21
C PRO A 34 10.74 -10.83 0.75
N ASP A 35 10.59 -11.38 -0.45
CA ASP A 35 11.54 -12.30 -1.07
C ASP A 35 12.84 -11.61 -1.53
N LYS A 36 12.83 -10.28 -1.73
CA LYS A 36 14.02 -9.51 -2.13
C LYS A 36 14.77 -8.90 -0.95
N ASP A 37 14.04 -8.40 0.04
CA ASP A 37 14.62 -7.61 1.15
C ASP A 37 14.49 -8.31 2.51
N GLY A 38 13.78 -9.45 2.58
CA GLY A 38 13.50 -10.19 3.84
C GLY A 38 12.55 -9.45 4.80
N ASN A 39 12.20 -8.21 4.49
CA ASN A 39 11.48 -7.34 5.41
C ASN A 39 9.96 -7.42 5.23
N ASN A 40 9.36 -8.41 5.91
CA ASN A 40 7.91 -8.62 5.94
C ASN A 40 7.13 -7.43 6.52
N TYR A 41 7.79 -6.56 7.30
CA TYR A 41 7.14 -5.42 7.95
C TYR A 41 6.57 -4.42 6.93
N LEU A 42 7.37 -4.05 5.93
CA LEU A 42 6.94 -3.12 4.88
C LEU A 42 5.84 -3.73 4.00
N ALA A 43 5.98 -5.00 3.61
CA ALA A 43 4.97 -5.71 2.84
C ALA A 43 3.62 -5.80 3.56
N ASN A 44 3.65 -6.00 4.89
CA ASN A 44 2.46 -5.95 5.74
C ASN A 44 1.87 -4.54 5.81
N LEU A 45 2.68 -3.49 6.01
CA LEU A 45 2.20 -2.10 6.01
C LEU A 45 1.50 -1.72 4.71
N ILE A 46 2.11 -2.07 3.57
CA ILE A 46 1.57 -1.80 2.23
C ILE A 46 0.23 -2.54 2.03
N SER A 47 0.13 -3.78 2.51
CA SER A 47 -1.09 -4.58 2.44
C SER A 47 -2.19 -4.05 3.34
N GLU A 48 -1.85 -3.67 4.57
CA GLU A 48 -2.78 -3.06 5.51
C GLU A 48 -3.32 -1.74 4.92
N ALA A 49 -2.46 -0.91 4.32
CA ALA A 49 -2.85 0.35 3.68
C ALA A 49 -3.85 0.14 2.55
N LYS A 50 -3.58 -0.81 1.65
CA LYS A 50 -4.52 -1.19 0.59
C LYS A 50 -5.87 -1.63 1.16
N ASN A 51 -5.85 -2.49 2.19
CA ASN A 51 -7.07 -2.99 2.83
C ASN A 51 -7.87 -1.85 3.48
N LYS A 52 -7.21 -0.91 4.14
CA LYS A 52 -7.87 0.25 4.75
C LYS A 52 -8.59 1.14 3.74
N LEU A 53 -7.99 1.38 2.56
CA LEU A 53 -8.59 2.22 1.52
C LEU A 53 -9.66 1.50 0.69
N LEU A 54 -9.53 0.19 0.51
CA LEU A 54 -10.52 -0.62 -0.21
C LEU A 54 -11.59 -1.22 0.71
N ASN A 55 -11.50 -0.92 2.01
CA ASN A 55 -12.36 -1.44 3.07
C ASN A 55 -12.44 -2.98 3.07
N GLN A 56 -11.28 -3.63 2.84
CA GLN A 56 -11.08 -5.08 2.77
C GLN A 56 -10.38 -5.63 4.03
#